data_AF-A0A8B9N5P3-F1
#
_entry.id   AF-A0A8B9N5P3-F1
#
_cell.length_a   1.000
_cell.length_b   1.000
_cell.length_c   1.000
_cell.angle_alpha   90.00
_cell.angle_beta   90.00
_cell.angle_gamma   90.00
#
_symmetry.space_group_name_H-M   'P 1'
#
loop_
_entity.id
_entity.type
_entity.pdbx_description
1 polymer ?
#
loop_
_entity_poly.entity_id
_entity_poly.type
_entity_poly.pdbx_seq_one_letter_code
_entity_poly.pdbx_strand_id
1 'polypeptide(L)'
;MAEGGMTCHRRRGPWRRPRPAATRGFLRAGPPPPAKDVRRVAPPLYKGRPSRSPRSAAAASASAVPRSWHHGRRVLEKVFDEVILVDVLDSGDSAHLALMKRPELGVTLTKLHCWELTQFSKCVFMDADTMVLSNIDELFEREELSAAPDPGWPDCFNSGVFVYRPSIETYNQLLQFATEKGSFDGADQGLLNTFFSSWATTDMSKHLPFIYNLSSTSVYSYLPAFKAFGANTKVVHFLGSTKPWNYTYDSRTKSIKGNMDDPKIVHPEFLKMWWDTYTANVLPLLEQHGIVKEITTGVNMAEITEGMSHISISAPSPALPTVSSEERKERWEQGQADYMGVDSFDNIKKKLDTYLQ
;
A
#
# COMPACT_ATOMS: atom_id res chain seq x y z
N MET A 1 -48.47 -43.54 52.13
CA MET A 1 -48.90 -42.65 51.03
C MET A 1 -47.70 -41.80 50.65
N ALA A 2 -47.22 -41.74 49.42
CA ALA A 2 -47.42 -42.49 48.17
C ALA A 2 -46.24 -42.01 47.29
N GLU A 3 -45.40 -42.89 46.73
CA GLU A 3 -45.50 -43.45 45.35
C GLU A 3 -45.38 -42.38 44.26
N GLY A 4 -44.74 -42.58 43.10
CA GLY A 4 -44.16 -43.74 42.40
C GLY A 4 -43.34 -43.20 41.22
N GLY A 5 -42.38 -43.94 40.64
CA GLY A 5 -42.59 -44.91 39.56
C GLY A 5 -42.92 -44.18 38.25
N MET A 6 -42.13 -44.25 37.16
CA MET A 6 -41.91 -45.47 36.38
C MET A 6 -40.68 -45.39 35.46
N THR A 7 -39.96 -46.50 35.44
CA THR A 7 -38.97 -46.97 34.48
C THR A 7 -39.60 -47.50 33.19
N CYS A 8 -38.82 -47.55 32.10
CA CYS A 8 -38.85 -48.72 31.22
C CYS A 8 -37.43 -49.10 30.74
N HIS A 9 -37.17 -50.41 30.75
CA HIS A 9 -35.90 -51.11 30.65
C HIS A 9 -35.64 -51.67 29.24
N ARG A 10 -34.35 -51.90 28.90
CA ARG A 10 -33.88 -53.25 28.52
C ARG A 10 -32.36 -53.46 28.75
N ARG A 11 -32.07 -54.40 29.66
CA ARG A 11 -30.83 -55.20 29.86
C ARG A 11 -30.89 -56.42 28.89
N ARG A 12 -29.88 -57.26 28.58
CA ARG A 12 -28.46 -57.54 28.91
C ARG A 12 -28.01 -58.60 27.87
N GLY A 13 -26.81 -58.52 27.26
CA GLY A 13 -25.61 -59.33 27.59
C GLY A 13 -25.36 -60.49 26.57
N PRO A 14 -24.29 -61.32 26.66
CA PRO A 14 -23.09 -61.21 27.53
C PRO A 14 -21.74 -61.77 26.95
N TRP A 15 -20.65 -61.71 27.76
CA TRP A 15 -19.36 -62.49 27.74
C TRP A 15 -18.27 -62.09 26.71
N ARG A 16 -16.96 -61.95 27.00
CA ARG A 16 -16.02 -62.45 28.04
C ARG A 16 -14.79 -61.51 28.21
N ARG A 17 -14.28 -61.38 29.45
CA ARG A 17 -12.91 -61.02 29.89
C ARG A 17 -12.15 -62.34 30.26
N PRO A 18 -10.82 -62.46 30.56
CA PRO A 18 -9.96 -61.52 31.35
C PRO A 18 -8.41 -61.45 31.04
N ARG A 19 -7.73 -60.29 31.24
CA ARG A 19 -6.72 -59.92 32.31
C ARG A 19 -5.22 -60.28 32.04
N PRO A 20 -4.19 -59.71 32.74
CA PRO A 20 -3.84 -58.27 32.91
C PRO A 20 -2.30 -57.96 33.04
N ALA A 21 -1.99 -56.68 33.32
CA ALA A 21 -0.78 -56.08 33.95
C ALA A 21 0.38 -55.64 32.99
N ALA A 22 1.03 -54.46 33.10
CA ALA A 22 1.10 -53.44 34.15
C ALA A 22 1.61 -52.05 33.62
N THR A 23 1.01 -50.96 34.14
CA THR A 23 1.52 -49.62 34.56
C THR A 23 2.51 -48.71 33.80
N ARG A 24 2.15 -47.39 33.86
CA ARG A 24 2.89 -46.10 33.66
C ARG A 24 3.14 -45.69 32.19
N GLY A 25 2.92 -44.48 31.68
CA GLY A 25 2.56 -43.15 32.18
C GLY A 25 3.02 -42.11 31.12
N PHE A 26 2.33 -40.96 31.05
CA PHE A 26 2.66 -39.72 30.30
C PHE A 26 2.31 -39.54 28.81
N LEU A 27 1.55 -38.45 28.59
CA LEU A 27 1.37 -37.68 27.35
C LEU A 27 2.70 -37.15 26.81
N ARG A 28 2.87 -37.11 25.48
CA ARG A 28 3.49 -35.97 24.78
C ARG A 28 3.18 -35.98 23.29
N ALA A 29 2.63 -34.85 22.84
CA ALA A 29 2.59 -34.43 21.46
C ALA A 29 4.02 -34.18 20.93
N GLY A 30 4.29 -34.63 19.71
CA GLY A 30 5.48 -34.28 18.92
C GLY A 30 5.18 -33.12 17.96
N PRO A 31 6.18 -32.31 17.58
CA PRO A 31 5.99 -30.93 17.12
C PRO A 31 5.60 -30.82 15.64
N PRO A 32 4.87 -29.76 15.23
CA PRO A 32 4.81 -29.33 13.84
C PRO A 32 6.15 -28.69 13.39
N PRO A 33 6.44 -28.67 12.08
CA PRO A 33 7.73 -28.29 11.51
C PRO A 33 8.03 -26.77 11.61
N PRO A 34 9.27 -26.32 11.37
CA PRO A 34 9.74 -24.99 11.76
C PRO A 34 9.07 -23.88 10.95
N ALA A 35 8.56 -22.88 11.65
CA ALA A 35 8.22 -21.58 11.10
C ALA A 35 9.47 -20.98 10.43
N LYS A 36 9.35 -20.69 9.13
CA LYS A 36 10.37 -19.96 8.39
C LYS A 36 9.72 -18.83 7.62
N ASP A 37 10.36 -17.68 7.78
CA ASP A 37 10.31 -16.49 6.96
C ASP A 37 8.99 -15.71 6.95
N VAL A 38 8.98 -14.70 7.81
CA VAL A 38 8.02 -13.59 7.82
C VAL A 38 8.64 -12.46 6.99
N ARG A 39 7.91 -11.88 6.01
CA ARG A 39 8.50 -10.99 4.99
C ARG A 39 7.61 -9.74 4.76
N ARG A 40 8.25 -8.59 4.51
CA ARG A 40 7.68 -7.26 4.22
C ARG A 40 7.35 -7.13 2.73
N VAL A 41 6.29 -6.39 2.37
CA VAL A 41 5.90 -6.13 0.98
C VAL A 41 5.79 -4.61 0.74
N ALA A 42 6.64 -4.11 -0.16
CA ALA A 42 6.79 -2.76 -0.71
C ALA A 42 7.25 -1.67 0.29
N PRO A 43 7.83 -0.58 -0.24
CA PRO A 43 9.17 -0.17 0.12
C PRO A 43 9.22 0.51 1.48
N PRO A 44 10.30 0.26 2.23
CA PRO A 44 10.87 1.30 3.04
C PRO A 44 12.20 1.71 2.42
N LEU A 45 12.36 3.02 2.16
CA LEU A 45 13.67 3.65 2.22
C LEU A 45 14.21 3.43 3.64
N TYR A 46 14.87 2.30 3.85
CA TYR A 46 15.38 1.90 5.15
C TYR A 46 16.75 2.55 5.38
N LYS A 47 16.90 3.19 6.53
CA LYS A 47 18.17 3.75 7.00
C LYS A 47 19.13 2.62 7.37
N GLY A 48 20.23 2.45 6.63
CA GLY A 48 21.43 1.76 7.10
C GLY A 48 22.64 2.25 6.29
N ARG A 49 23.59 3.02 6.82
CA ARG A 49 24.50 2.72 7.95
C ARG A 49 24.86 3.98 8.75
N PRO A 50 25.01 3.88 10.09
CA PRO A 50 26.35 3.65 10.65
C PRO A 50 26.35 2.54 11.71
N SER A 51 27.49 1.84 11.79
CA SER A 51 27.92 0.87 12.83
C SER A 51 26.87 0.37 13.85
N ARG A 52 26.44 -0.89 13.68
CA ARG A 52 25.79 -1.76 14.70
C ARG A 52 24.50 -1.23 15.36
N SER A 53 23.34 -1.40 14.72
CA SER A 53 22.01 -1.57 15.37
C SER A 53 21.05 -2.36 14.43
N PRO A 54 19.90 -2.90 14.90
CA PRO A 54 19.53 -4.31 14.72
C PRO A 54 19.02 -4.65 13.32
N ARG A 55 19.50 -5.79 12.80
CA ARG A 55 18.98 -6.43 11.59
C ARG A 55 17.51 -6.77 11.77
N SER A 56 16.62 -6.25 10.92
CA SER A 56 15.31 -6.87 10.73
C SER A 56 15.53 -8.30 10.23
N ALA A 57 14.76 -9.24 10.77
CA ALA A 57 14.84 -10.65 10.39
C ALA A 57 13.91 -10.99 9.20
N ALA A 58 13.17 -10.01 8.69
CA ALA A 58 12.15 -10.19 7.66
C ALA A 58 12.67 -9.80 6.26
N ALA A 59 12.41 -10.63 5.24
CA ALA A 59 12.77 -10.33 3.85
C ALA A 59 11.86 -9.24 3.27
N ALA A 60 12.27 -8.49 2.25
CA ALA A 60 11.48 -7.44 1.61
C ALA A 60 11.18 -7.77 0.15
N SER A 61 9.91 -7.60 -0.28
CA SER A 61 9.47 -7.82 -1.67
C SER A 61 8.89 -6.55 -2.28
N ALA A 62 9.09 -6.28 -3.56
CA ALA A 62 8.46 -5.17 -4.27
C ALA A 62 7.48 -5.69 -5.33
N SER A 63 6.24 -5.21 -5.32
CA SER A 63 5.22 -5.52 -6.33
C SER A 63 5.01 -4.33 -7.28
N ALA A 64 4.48 -4.59 -8.48
CA ALA A 64 3.99 -3.57 -9.43
C ALA A 64 5.04 -2.76 -10.21
N VAL A 65 6.04 -3.41 -10.81
CA VAL A 65 6.94 -2.76 -11.77
C VAL A 65 6.39 -2.94 -13.19
N PRO A 66 6.11 -1.87 -13.97
CA PRO A 66 5.74 -2.01 -15.38
C PRO A 66 6.84 -2.70 -16.18
N ARG A 67 6.46 -3.52 -17.17
CA ARG A 67 7.44 -4.23 -18.03
C ARG A 67 8.43 -3.27 -18.71
N SER A 68 8.02 -2.05 -19.02
CA SER A 68 8.87 -1.02 -19.64
C SER A 68 10.03 -0.52 -18.76
N TRP A 69 10.01 -0.78 -17.44
CA TRP A 69 11.01 -0.29 -16.48
C TRP A 69 12.17 -1.28 -16.25
N HIS A 70 12.78 -1.81 -17.32
CA HIS A 70 13.81 -2.83 -17.21
C HIS A 70 15.07 -2.40 -16.44
N HIS A 71 15.42 -1.10 -16.47
CA HIS A 71 16.64 -0.60 -15.81
C HIS A 71 16.47 -0.44 -14.31
N GLY A 72 15.42 0.25 -13.84
CA GLY A 72 15.23 0.39 -12.40
C GLY A 72 14.68 -0.86 -11.73
N ARG A 73 14.17 -1.85 -12.49
CA ARG A 73 13.93 -3.20 -11.95
C ARG A 73 15.22 -3.80 -11.38
N ARG A 74 16.36 -3.65 -12.09
CA ARG A 74 17.65 -4.16 -11.60
C ARG A 74 18.08 -3.49 -10.32
N VAL A 75 17.77 -2.20 -10.14
CA VAL A 75 18.04 -1.49 -8.89
C VAL A 75 17.13 -2.00 -7.77
N LEU A 76 15.85 -2.26 -8.04
CA LEU A 76 14.95 -2.90 -7.08
C LEU A 76 15.47 -4.29 -6.68
N GLU A 77 15.95 -5.10 -7.62
CA GLU A 77 16.55 -6.42 -7.34
C GLU A 77 17.85 -6.36 -6.52
N LYS A 78 18.47 -5.18 -6.36
CA LYS A 78 19.60 -4.97 -5.41
C LYS A 78 19.15 -4.62 -4.00
N VAL A 79 17.93 -4.11 -3.85
CA VAL A 79 17.38 -3.60 -2.58
C VAL A 79 16.42 -4.61 -1.95
N PHE A 80 15.66 -5.34 -2.78
CA PHE A 80 14.64 -6.29 -2.36
C PHE A 80 15.10 -7.73 -2.59
N ASP A 81 14.63 -8.64 -1.74
CA ASP A 81 14.87 -10.07 -1.87
C ASP A 81 14.08 -10.68 -3.04
N GLU A 82 12.89 -10.11 -3.32
CA GLU A 82 12.01 -10.55 -4.41
C GLU A 82 11.35 -9.35 -5.10
N VAL A 83 11.31 -9.35 -6.43
CA VAL A 83 10.63 -8.31 -7.22
C VAL A 83 9.58 -8.99 -8.10
N ILE A 84 8.32 -8.71 -7.82
CA ILE A 84 7.16 -9.37 -8.41
C ILE A 84 6.51 -8.42 -9.41
N LEU A 85 6.47 -8.87 -10.66
CA LEU A 85 5.75 -8.16 -11.71
C LEU A 85 4.27 -8.46 -11.57
N VAL A 86 3.48 -7.39 -11.54
CA VAL A 86 2.02 -7.44 -11.54
C VAL A 86 1.57 -6.77 -12.83
N ASP A 87 0.79 -7.47 -13.65
CA ASP A 87 0.29 -6.97 -14.93
C ASP A 87 -1.24 -6.90 -14.91
N VAL A 88 -1.77 -5.76 -14.44
CA VAL A 88 -3.23 -5.55 -14.33
C VAL A 88 -3.90 -5.45 -15.70
N LEU A 89 -3.12 -5.30 -16.78
CA LEU A 89 -3.61 -5.20 -18.15
C LEU A 89 -3.53 -6.51 -18.93
N ASP A 90 -3.16 -7.63 -18.28
CA ASP A 90 -3.22 -8.93 -18.92
C ASP A 90 -4.69 -9.35 -19.14
N SER A 91 -5.08 -9.47 -20.40
CA SER A 91 -6.46 -9.76 -20.85
C SER A 91 -7.09 -11.04 -20.26
N GLY A 92 -6.29 -11.95 -19.71
CA GLY A 92 -6.76 -13.17 -19.03
C GLY A 92 -6.94 -13.03 -17.51
N ASP A 93 -6.56 -11.89 -16.93
CA ASP A 93 -6.63 -11.68 -15.48
C ASP A 93 -8.05 -11.29 -15.04
N SER A 94 -8.52 -11.94 -13.98
CA SER A 94 -9.70 -11.51 -13.26
C SER A 94 -9.63 -10.03 -12.82
N ALA A 95 -8.45 -9.52 -12.48
CA ALA A 95 -8.20 -8.11 -12.19
C ALA A 95 -8.44 -7.22 -13.42
N HIS A 96 -8.02 -7.67 -14.61
CA HIS A 96 -8.30 -6.96 -15.86
C HIS A 96 -9.80 -6.89 -16.15
N LEU A 97 -10.55 -7.98 -15.93
CA LEU A 97 -12.01 -7.97 -16.10
C LEU A 97 -12.71 -7.04 -15.12
N ALA A 98 -12.26 -6.97 -13.87
CA ALA A 98 -12.75 -6.00 -12.91
C ALA A 98 -12.40 -4.56 -13.33
N LEU A 99 -11.17 -4.36 -13.83
CA LEU A 99 -10.72 -3.07 -14.34
C LEU A 99 -11.55 -2.61 -15.55
N MET A 100 -11.88 -3.50 -16.48
CA MET A 100 -12.73 -3.18 -17.63
C MET A 100 -14.14 -2.74 -17.22
N LYS A 101 -14.66 -3.24 -16.10
CA LYS A 101 -15.93 -2.78 -15.53
C LYS A 101 -15.79 -1.46 -14.76
N ARG A 102 -14.64 -1.21 -14.14
CA ARG A 102 -14.36 -0.10 -13.22
C ARG A 102 -12.94 0.46 -13.46
N PRO A 103 -12.72 1.19 -14.57
CA PRO A 103 -11.39 1.64 -14.98
C PRO A 103 -10.71 2.58 -13.97
N GLU A 104 -11.50 3.26 -13.13
CA GLU A 104 -10.99 4.12 -12.07
C GLU A 104 -10.23 3.37 -10.97
N LEU A 105 -10.43 2.04 -10.85
CA LEU A 105 -9.80 1.21 -9.82
C LEU A 105 -8.42 0.65 -10.21
N GLY A 106 -7.80 1.08 -11.32
CA GLY A 106 -6.53 0.51 -11.82
C GLY A 106 -5.42 0.38 -10.79
N VAL A 107 -5.11 1.46 -10.07
CA VAL A 107 -4.07 1.45 -9.04
C VAL A 107 -4.50 0.60 -7.83
N THR A 108 -5.77 0.68 -7.46
CA THR A 108 -6.38 -0.12 -6.39
C THR A 108 -6.23 -1.62 -6.64
N LEU A 109 -6.57 -2.08 -7.84
CA LEU A 109 -6.52 -3.49 -8.21
C LEU A 109 -5.07 -4.01 -8.20
N THR A 110 -4.11 -3.19 -8.63
CA THR A 110 -2.68 -3.52 -8.52
C THR A 110 -2.27 -3.85 -7.08
N LYS A 111 -2.75 -3.07 -6.11
CA LYS A 111 -2.43 -3.26 -4.68
C LYS A 111 -3.01 -4.56 -4.12
N LEU A 112 -4.17 -5.00 -4.59
CA LEU A 112 -4.81 -6.24 -4.12
C LEU A 112 -3.99 -7.50 -4.39
N HIS A 113 -3.15 -7.50 -5.44
CA HIS A 113 -2.24 -8.62 -5.73
C HIS A 113 -1.27 -8.93 -4.58
N CYS A 114 -1.11 -8.04 -3.58
CA CYS A 114 -0.37 -8.39 -2.39
C CYS A 114 -0.97 -9.60 -1.63
N TRP A 115 -2.29 -9.84 -1.73
CA TRP A 115 -2.92 -11.04 -1.17
C TRP A 115 -2.60 -12.32 -1.95
N GLU A 116 -2.09 -12.25 -3.17
CA GLU A 116 -1.68 -13.46 -3.93
C GLU A 116 -0.33 -14.02 -3.50
N LEU A 117 0.40 -13.29 -2.65
CA LEU A 117 1.76 -13.62 -2.19
C LEU A 117 1.80 -14.76 -1.17
N THR A 118 1.15 -15.87 -1.52
CA THR A 118 0.94 -17.06 -0.68
C THR A 118 2.21 -17.85 -0.37
N GLN A 119 3.35 -17.48 -0.95
CA GLN A 119 4.67 -17.89 -0.45
C GLN A 119 4.97 -17.33 0.95
N PHE A 120 4.22 -16.31 1.41
CA PHE A 120 4.34 -15.73 2.75
C PHE A 120 3.09 -16.04 3.59
N SER A 121 3.31 -16.32 4.88
CA SER A 121 2.22 -16.62 5.82
C SER A 121 1.57 -15.38 6.43
N LYS A 122 2.31 -14.27 6.49
CA LYS A 122 1.87 -12.97 7.00
C LYS A 122 2.78 -11.89 6.43
N CYS A 123 2.18 -10.75 6.09
CA CYS A 123 2.88 -9.62 5.49
C CYS A 123 2.48 -8.32 6.19
N VAL A 124 3.40 -7.36 6.16
CA VAL A 124 3.10 -5.94 6.39
C VAL A 124 3.19 -5.25 5.03
N PHE A 125 2.08 -4.71 4.57
CA PHE A 125 2.03 -3.86 3.39
C PHE A 125 2.45 -2.45 3.80
N MET A 126 3.25 -1.79 2.96
CA MET A 126 3.62 -0.38 3.11
C MET A 126 3.56 0.36 1.75
N ASP A 127 2.86 1.50 1.69
CA ASP A 127 2.81 2.34 0.49
C ASP A 127 4.20 2.91 0.15
N ALA A 128 4.39 3.26 -1.13
CA ALA A 128 5.71 3.64 -1.65
C ALA A 128 6.27 4.97 -1.15
N ASP A 129 5.40 5.78 -0.58
CA ASP A 129 5.65 7.06 0.05
C ASP A 129 5.63 6.96 1.58
N THR A 130 5.99 5.80 2.11
CA THR A 130 6.28 5.62 3.54
C THR A 130 7.79 5.55 3.80
N MET A 131 8.20 5.91 5.02
CA MET A 131 9.59 5.83 5.47
C MET A 131 9.67 5.31 6.90
N VAL A 132 10.47 4.26 7.10
CA VAL A 132 10.67 3.61 8.40
C VAL A 132 11.81 4.30 9.15
N LEU A 133 11.53 4.79 10.35
CA LEU A 133 12.49 5.48 11.23
C LEU A 133 13.14 4.54 12.26
N SER A 134 12.48 3.45 12.63
CA SER A 134 12.95 2.46 13.61
C SER A 134 12.43 1.06 13.30
N ASN A 135 12.88 0.04 14.03
CA ASN A 135 12.39 -1.33 13.83
C ASN A 135 10.87 -1.42 14.08
N ILE A 136 10.19 -2.20 13.24
CA ILE A 136 8.73 -2.41 13.27
C ILE A 136 8.36 -3.91 13.14
N ASP A 137 9.31 -4.83 13.38
CA ASP A 137 9.07 -6.27 13.21
C ASP A 137 8.01 -6.81 14.17
N GLU A 138 7.77 -6.13 15.29
CA GLU A 138 6.67 -6.42 16.21
C GLU A 138 5.27 -6.30 15.56
N LEU A 139 5.14 -5.65 14.39
CA LEU A 139 3.87 -5.66 13.64
C LEU A 139 3.46 -7.07 13.19
N PHE A 140 4.40 -8.00 13.05
CA PHE A 140 4.09 -9.38 12.67
C PHE A 140 3.42 -10.19 13.79
N GLU A 141 3.39 -9.66 15.02
CA GLU A 141 2.59 -10.21 16.12
C GLU A 141 1.09 -9.93 15.95
N ARG A 142 0.72 -9.01 15.05
CA ARG A 142 -0.67 -8.58 14.80
C ARG A 142 -1.39 -9.51 13.80
N GLU A 143 -2.71 -9.47 13.81
CA GLU A 143 -3.56 -10.31 12.97
C GLU A 143 -4.24 -9.53 11.84
N GLU A 144 -4.77 -10.24 10.83
CA GLU A 144 -5.49 -9.58 9.73
C GLU A 144 -6.87 -9.08 10.19
N LEU A 145 -7.32 -7.89 9.80
CA LEU A 145 -6.58 -6.78 9.20
C LEU A 145 -6.19 -5.82 10.33
N SER A 146 -4.90 -5.56 10.53
CA SER A 146 -4.45 -4.56 11.51
C SER A 146 -3.86 -3.35 10.81
N ALA A 147 -4.35 -2.16 11.12
CA ALA A 147 -3.95 -0.91 10.48
C ALA A 147 -4.08 0.26 11.47
N ALA A 148 -3.46 1.39 11.14
CA ALA A 148 -3.56 2.61 11.94
C ALA A 148 -4.81 3.43 11.51
N PRO A 149 -5.42 4.21 12.42
CA PRO A 149 -6.53 5.09 12.07
C PRO A 149 -6.13 6.14 11.03
N ASP A 150 -7.06 6.45 10.14
CA ASP A 150 -6.94 7.57 9.21
C ASP A 150 -7.04 8.91 9.97
N PRO A 151 -6.16 9.89 9.71
CA PRO A 151 -6.18 11.17 10.41
C PRO A 151 -7.38 12.05 10.07
N GLY A 152 -8.02 11.85 8.91
CA GLY A 152 -9.20 12.59 8.48
C GLY A 152 -10.49 12.01 9.05
N TRP A 153 -10.69 10.70 8.91
CA TRP A 153 -11.86 9.99 9.43
C TRP A 153 -11.44 8.77 10.27
N PRO A 154 -11.33 8.90 11.61
CA PRO A 154 -10.66 7.90 12.46
C PRO A 154 -11.41 6.56 12.61
N ASP A 155 -12.68 6.49 12.20
CA ASP A 155 -13.42 5.21 12.09
C ASP A 155 -13.05 4.43 10.81
N CYS A 156 -12.27 5.04 9.92
CA CYS A 156 -11.59 4.35 8.83
C CYS A 156 -10.13 4.14 9.22
N PHE A 157 -9.56 3.02 8.80
CA PHE A 157 -8.11 2.84 8.84
C PHE A 157 -7.46 3.44 7.60
N ASN A 158 -6.21 3.89 7.75
CA ASN A 158 -5.38 4.29 6.64
C ASN A 158 -4.75 3.05 5.98
N SER A 159 -4.94 2.86 4.68
CA SER A 159 -4.44 1.68 3.95
C SER A 159 -2.96 1.76 3.56
N GLY A 160 -2.24 2.78 3.98
CA GLY A 160 -0.81 2.93 3.66
C GLY A 160 0.12 2.03 4.46
N VAL A 161 -0.31 1.57 5.64
CA VAL A 161 0.40 0.55 6.41
C VAL A 161 -0.61 -0.39 7.06
N PHE A 162 -0.56 -1.68 6.71
CA PHE A 162 -1.42 -2.68 7.32
C PHE A 162 -0.79 -4.08 7.36
N VAL A 163 -1.23 -4.87 8.33
CA VAL A 163 -0.85 -6.28 8.51
C VAL A 163 -1.96 -7.16 7.95
N TYR A 164 -1.59 -8.08 7.07
CA TYR A 164 -2.51 -8.98 6.38
C TYR A 164 -1.93 -10.39 6.23
N ARG A 165 -2.77 -11.33 5.82
CA ARG A 165 -2.39 -12.72 5.52
C ARG A 165 -2.65 -12.98 4.04
N PRO A 166 -1.60 -13.19 3.22
CA PRO A 166 -1.80 -13.58 1.83
C PRO A 166 -2.70 -14.83 1.72
N SER A 167 -3.69 -14.74 0.84
CA SER A 167 -4.71 -15.75 0.63
C SER A 167 -5.38 -15.52 -0.73
N ILE A 168 -5.33 -16.52 -1.60
CA ILE A 168 -6.04 -16.50 -2.90
C ILE A 168 -7.55 -16.38 -2.68
N GLU A 169 -8.08 -16.94 -1.60
CA GLU A 169 -9.49 -16.79 -1.25
C GLU A 169 -9.83 -15.33 -0.94
N THR A 170 -9.06 -14.68 -0.07
CA THR A 170 -9.27 -13.27 0.29
C THR A 170 -9.09 -12.36 -0.92
N TYR A 171 -8.09 -12.62 -1.76
CA TYR A 171 -7.87 -11.90 -3.02
C TYR A 171 -9.11 -11.97 -3.93
N ASN A 172 -9.62 -13.18 -4.21
CA ASN A 172 -10.81 -13.37 -5.05
C ASN A 172 -12.04 -12.68 -4.47
N GLN A 173 -12.23 -12.73 -3.14
CA GLN A 173 -13.32 -12.04 -2.46
C GLN A 173 -13.20 -10.51 -2.59
N LEU A 174 -12.00 -9.95 -2.40
CA LEU A 174 -11.73 -8.53 -2.57
C LEU A 174 -12.01 -8.08 -4.01
N LEU A 175 -11.61 -8.87 -4.99
CA LEU A 175 -11.80 -8.58 -6.40
C LEU A 175 -13.28 -8.64 -6.83
N GLN A 176 -13.99 -9.67 -6.37
CA GLN A 176 -15.44 -9.76 -6.56
C GLN A 176 -16.15 -8.56 -5.91
N PHE A 177 -15.76 -8.22 -4.67
CA PHE A 177 -16.30 -7.08 -3.94
C PHE A 177 -16.05 -5.75 -4.66
N ALA A 178 -14.84 -5.54 -5.19
CA ALA A 178 -14.50 -4.36 -5.99
C ALA A 178 -15.37 -4.26 -7.25
N THR A 179 -15.65 -5.39 -7.89
CA THR A 179 -16.52 -5.45 -9.07
C THR A 179 -17.98 -5.12 -8.73
N GLU A 180 -18.49 -5.63 -7.62
CA GLU A 180 -19.91 -5.49 -7.23
C GLU A 180 -20.22 -4.15 -6.57
N LYS A 181 -19.34 -3.67 -5.69
CA LYS A 181 -19.59 -2.49 -4.85
C LYS A 181 -18.69 -1.31 -5.17
N GLY A 182 -17.53 -1.54 -5.77
CA GLY A 182 -16.51 -0.52 -5.98
C GLY A 182 -15.89 -0.02 -4.68
N SER A 183 -15.32 1.18 -4.74
CA SER A 183 -14.79 1.90 -3.58
C SER A 183 -15.52 3.23 -3.38
N PHE A 184 -15.80 3.61 -2.13
CA PHE A 184 -16.45 4.90 -1.83
C PHE A 184 -15.55 6.11 -2.09
N ASP A 185 -14.23 5.94 -2.06
CA ASP A 185 -13.25 7.00 -2.36
C ASP A 185 -12.61 6.83 -3.75
N GLY A 186 -13.04 5.83 -4.52
CA GLY A 186 -12.46 5.47 -5.82
C GLY A 186 -11.06 4.84 -5.73
N ALA A 187 -10.53 4.57 -4.53
CA ALA A 187 -9.19 4.06 -4.29
C ALA A 187 -9.21 2.79 -3.41
N ASP A 188 -8.04 2.29 -3.02
CA ASP A 188 -7.90 1.08 -2.20
C ASP A 188 -8.37 1.28 -0.76
N GLN A 189 -8.18 2.47 -0.18
CA GLN A 189 -8.56 2.73 1.20
C GLN A 189 -10.06 2.52 1.40
N GLY A 190 -10.91 3.08 0.54
CA GLY A 190 -12.35 2.92 0.66
C GLY A 190 -12.82 1.48 0.41
N LEU A 191 -12.21 0.78 -0.55
CA LEU A 191 -12.50 -0.62 -0.82
C LEU A 191 -12.18 -1.49 0.40
N LEU A 192 -10.97 -1.35 0.94
CA LEU A 192 -10.48 -2.14 2.06
C LEU A 192 -11.27 -1.83 3.34
N ASN A 193 -11.61 -0.56 3.61
CA ASN A 193 -12.43 -0.20 4.77
C ASN A 193 -13.84 -0.79 4.68
N THR A 194 -14.43 -0.84 3.47
CA THR A 194 -15.76 -1.43 3.29
C THR A 194 -15.71 -2.96 3.43
N PHE A 195 -14.67 -3.60 2.91
CA PHE A 195 -14.47 -5.05 3.02
C PHE A 195 -14.18 -5.48 4.47
N PHE A 196 -13.24 -4.80 5.14
CA PHE A 196 -12.85 -5.04 6.54
C PHE A 196 -13.59 -4.10 7.52
N SER A 197 -14.89 -3.91 7.30
CA SER A 197 -15.74 -2.92 8.01
C SER A 197 -15.86 -3.12 9.52
N SER A 198 -15.47 -4.28 10.04
CA SER A 198 -15.45 -4.58 11.47
C SER A 198 -14.27 -3.94 12.24
N TRP A 199 -13.28 -3.38 11.52
CA TRP A 199 -12.03 -2.86 12.10
C TRP A 199 -12.26 -1.85 13.22
N ALA A 200 -13.14 -0.87 13.02
CA ALA A 200 -13.34 0.22 13.97
C ALA A 200 -13.95 -0.21 15.32
N THR A 201 -14.73 -1.30 15.34
CA THR A 201 -15.63 -1.61 16.46
C THR A 201 -15.40 -2.96 17.12
N THR A 202 -14.60 -3.84 16.53
CA THR A 202 -14.55 -5.25 16.97
C THR A 202 -13.37 -5.58 17.88
N ASP A 203 -12.14 -5.24 17.47
CA ASP A 203 -10.93 -5.71 18.15
C ASP A 203 -9.86 -4.61 18.20
N MET A 204 -9.64 -4.07 19.40
CA MET A 204 -8.62 -3.04 19.65
C MET A 204 -7.20 -3.52 19.34
N SER A 205 -6.94 -4.84 19.37
CA SER A 205 -5.63 -5.36 19.00
C SER A 205 -5.30 -5.18 17.51
N LYS A 206 -6.31 -4.89 16.68
CA LYS A 206 -6.15 -4.56 15.25
C LYS A 206 -5.93 -3.08 14.97
N HIS A 207 -6.02 -2.23 16.00
CA HIS A 207 -5.68 -0.82 15.91
C HIS A 207 -4.19 -0.65 16.14
N LEU A 208 -3.45 -0.41 15.05
CA LEU A 208 -2.05 -0.04 15.16
C LEU A 208 -1.96 1.37 15.76
N PRO A 209 -1.03 1.60 16.70
CA PRO A 209 -0.75 2.95 17.17
C PRO A 209 -0.40 3.89 16.00
N PHE A 210 -0.88 5.13 16.05
CA PHE A 210 -0.71 6.12 14.98
C PHE A 210 0.75 6.34 14.55
N ILE A 211 1.72 6.14 15.47
CA ILE A 211 3.16 6.21 15.19
C ILE A 211 3.68 5.18 14.17
N TYR A 212 2.90 4.13 13.85
CA TYR A 212 3.23 3.15 12.80
C TYR A 212 2.72 3.55 11.40
N ASN A 213 2.02 4.68 11.28
CA ASN A 213 1.58 5.24 10.00
C ASN A 213 1.30 6.74 10.17
N LEU A 214 2.30 7.49 10.67
CA LEU A 214 2.13 8.91 10.96
C LEU A 214 2.05 9.71 9.65
N SER A 215 0.92 10.36 9.39
CA SER A 215 0.81 11.33 8.30
C SER A 215 1.71 12.55 8.53
N SER A 216 2.60 12.84 7.57
CA SER A 216 3.56 13.96 7.65
C SER A 216 3.05 15.28 7.09
N THR A 217 1.83 15.31 6.55
CA THR A 217 1.28 16.49 5.85
C THR A 217 0.17 17.17 6.64
N SER A 218 -0.27 18.32 6.16
CA SER A 218 -1.27 19.20 6.79
C SER A 218 -2.59 18.54 7.17
N VAL A 219 -2.84 17.32 6.71
CA VAL A 219 -3.97 16.48 7.16
C VAL A 219 -3.87 16.19 8.66
N TYR A 220 -2.66 16.07 9.22
CA TYR A 220 -2.45 16.01 10.67
C TYR A 220 -2.06 17.40 11.21
N SER A 221 -3.06 18.22 11.50
CA SER A 221 -2.89 19.61 11.96
C SER A 221 -2.62 19.74 13.47
N TYR A 222 -2.63 18.64 14.23
CA TYR A 222 -2.59 18.66 15.69
C TYR A 222 -1.17 18.74 16.26
N LEU A 223 -0.50 19.87 15.99
CA LEU A 223 0.88 20.16 16.40
C LEU A 223 1.17 19.92 17.89
N PRO A 224 0.26 20.20 18.86
CA PRO A 224 0.52 19.88 20.27
C PRO A 224 0.76 18.38 20.53
N ALA A 225 -0.05 17.50 19.93
CA ALA A 225 0.17 16.06 20.07
C ALA A 225 1.44 15.61 19.36
N PHE A 226 1.77 16.17 18.19
CA PHE A 226 3.05 15.89 17.55
C PHE A 226 4.23 16.25 18.48
N LYS A 227 4.21 17.42 19.12
CA LYS A 227 5.25 17.81 20.08
C LYS A 227 5.35 16.86 21.27
N ALA A 228 4.23 16.30 21.73
CA ALA A 228 4.19 15.37 22.86
C ALA A 228 4.60 13.94 22.48
N PHE A 229 4.21 13.45 21.30
CA PHE A 229 4.28 12.02 20.94
C PHE A 229 5.09 11.74 19.67
N GLY A 230 5.32 12.73 18.81
CA GLY A 230 5.97 12.58 17.50
C GLY A 230 7.44 12.15 17.57
N ALA A 231 8.10 12.31 18.73
CA ALA A 231 9.43 11.74 18.96
C ALA A 231 9.44 10.19 18.91
N ASN A 232 8.28 9.55 19.13
CA ASN A 232 8.13 8.08 19.12
C ASN A 232 7.72 7.54 17.74
N THR A 233 7.68 8.37 16.69
CA THR A 233 7.29 7.95 15.35
C THR A 233 8.18 6.82 14.84
N LYS A 234 7.55 5.76 14.33
CA LYS A 234 8.24 4.60 13.75
C LYS A 234 8.14 4.56 12.23
N VAL A 235 7.02 4.99 11.67
CA VAL A 235 6.80 5.11 10.23
C VAL A 235 6.16 6.45 9.94
N VAL A 236 6.72 7.13 8.95
CA VAL A 236 6.20 8.38 8.39
C VAL A 236 5.55 8.05 7.06
N HIS A 237 4.38 8.63 6.79
CA HIS A 237 3.65 8.50 5.55
C HIS A 237 3.46 9.88 4.92
N PHE A 238 4.06 10.09 3.74
CA PHE A 238 4.02 11.34 2.99
C PHE A 238 2.73 11.49 2.17
N LEU A 239 1.59 11.53 2.89
CA LEU A 239 0.25 11.72 2.30
C LEU A 239 0.11 13.03 1.54
N GLY A 240 -0.77 13.09 0.55
CA GLY A 240 -1.01 14.29 -0.25
C GLY A 240 -0.32 14.27 -1.62
N SER A 241 -0.55 15.31 -2.41
CA SER A 241 -0.14 15.36 -3.82
C SER A 241 1.37 15.60 -4.02
N THR A 242 2.02 16.30 -3.10
CA THR A 242 3.45 16.58 -3.18
C THR A 242 4.23 15.50 -2.45
N LYS A 243 4.84 14.59 -3.20
CA LYS A 243 5.67 13.50 -2.66
C LYS A 243 7.11 13.96 -2.42
N PRO A 244 7.90 13.25 -1.60
CA PRO A 244 9.28 13.65 -1.32
C PRO A 244 10.15 13.87 -2.56
N TRP A 245 9.96 13.03 -3.58
CA TRP A 245 10.65 13.12 -4.87
C TRP A 245 10.16 14.25 -5.78
N ASN A 246 9.07 14.94 -5.45
CA ASN A 246 8.65 16.12 -6.22
C ASN A 246 9.43 17.38 -5.82
N TYR A 247 10.20 17.32 -4.73
CA TYR A 247 11.05 18.42 -4.30
C TYR A 247 12.40 18.40 -5.03
N THR A 248 13.04 19.56 -5.13
CA THR A 248 14.42 19.64 -5.64
C THR A 248 15.40 19.55 -4.47
N TYR A 249 16.42 18.70 -4.55
CA TYR A 249 17.45 18.61 -3.52
C TYR A 249 18.80 19.12 -4.03
N ASP A 250 19.41 20.03 -3.26
CA ASP A 250 20.78 20.46 -3.49
C ASP A 250 21.72 19.59 -2.66
N SER A 251 22.40 18.66 -3.34
CA SER A 251 23.34 17.71 -2.73
C SER A 251 24.57 18.38 -2.12
N ARG A 252 24.95 19.59 -2.59
CA ARG A 252 26.11 20.33 -2.07
C ARG A 252 25.77 21.01 -0.75
N THR A 253 24.62 21.64 -0.65
CA THR A 253 24.18 22.33 0.57
C THR A 253 23.36 21.44 1.51
N LYS A 254 23.02 20.21 1.09
CA LYS A 254 22.13 19.28 1.79
C LYS A 254 20.80 19.91 2.18
N SER A 255 20.27 20.74 1.27
CA SER A 255 19.06 21.50 1.48
C SER A 255 18.08 21.24 0.34
N ILE A 256 16.80 21.14 0.69
CA ILE A 256 15.73 21.02 -0.29
C ILE A 256 15.40 22.44 -0.79
N LYS A 257 15.40 22.63 -2.11
CA LYS A 257 15.02 23.85 -2.81
C LYS A 257 13.51 23.86 -3.05
N GLY A 258 12.87 24.97 -2.72
CA GLY A 258 11.42 25.15 -2.79
C GLY A 258 10.96 26.03 -1.62
N ASN A 259 9.67 26.41 -1.62
CA ASN A 259 9.10 27.18 -0.52
C ASN A 259 8.97 26.28 0.72
N MET A 260 10.01 26.25 1.56
CA MET A 260 10.01 25.58 2.87
C MET A 260 8.93 26.13 3.80
N ASP A 261 8.45 27.34 3.52
CA ASP A 261 7.34 27.97 4.22
C ASP A 261 5.97 27.59 3.62
N ASP A 262 5.90 26.56 2.75
CA ASP A 262 4.61 26.00 2.33
C ASP A 262 3.91 25.42 3.58
N PRO A 263 2.75 25.97 4.00
CA PRO A 263 2.03 25.50 5.19
C PRO A 263 1.59 24.03 5.09
N LYS A 264 1.70 23.40 3.91
CA LYS A 264 1.48 21.97 3.71
C LYS A 264 2.62 21.09 4.26
N ILE A 265 3.82 21.63 4.42
CA ILE A 265 5.00 20.94 4.96
C ILE A 265 5.04 21.14 6.47
N VAL A 266 4.37 20.24 7.20
CA VAL A 266 4.26 20.36 8.67
C VAL A 266 5.56 19.96 9.37
N HIS A 267 6.30 19.01 8.79
CA HIS A 267 7.49 18.39 9.40
C HIS A 267 8.66 18.27 8.40
N PRO A 268 9.38 19.37 8.12
CA PRO A 268 10.49 19.38 7.16
C PRO A 268 11.64 18.44 7.55
N GLU A 269 11.76 18.07 8.83
CA GLU A 269 12.73 17.10 9.33
C GLU A 269 12.57 15.72 8.68
N PHE A 270 11.34 15.26 8.46
CA PHE A 270 11.09 13.97 7.80
C PHE A 270 11.45 14.01 6.32
N LEU A 271 11.13 15.12 5.64
CA LEU A 271 11.50 15.29 4.25
C LEU A 271 13.03 15.33 4.08
N LYS A 272 13.74 16.00 4.99
CA LYS A 272 15.20 15.99 5.02
C LYS A 272 15.76 14.57 5.23
N MET A 273 15.21 13.82 6.18
CA MET A 273 15.62 12.42 6.43
C MET A 273 15.41 11.52 5.21
N TRP A 274 14.32 11.73 4.45
CA TRP A 274 14.05 11.01 3.21
C TRP A 274 15.14 11.29 2.17
N TRP A 275 15.46 12.56 1.92
CA TRP A 275 16.49 12.97 0.96
C TRP A 275 17.89 12.54 1.36
N ASP A 276 18.24 12.62 2.64
CA ASP A 276 19.51 12.13 3.15
C ASP A 276 19.65 10.61 2.91
N THR A 277 18.56 9.86 3.10
CA THR A 277 18.52 8.40 2.87
C THR A 277 18.62 8.06 1.39
N TYR A 278 17.85 8.75 0.55
CA TYR A 278 17.86 8.59 -0.91
C TYR A 278 19.26 8.87 -1.48
N THR A 279 19.85 10.00 -1.13
CA THR A 279 21.16 10.43 -1.64
C THR A 279 22.28 9.49 -1.17
N ALA A 280 22.22 9.01 0.08
CA ALA A 280 23.27 8.14 0.60
C ALA A 280 23.19 6.69 0.08
N ASN A 281 21.99 6.16 -0.15
CA ASN A 281 21.80 4.72 -0.33
C ASN A 281 21.16 4.33 -1.68
N VAL A 282 20.37 5.20 -2.30
CA VAL A 282 19.64 4.88 -3.55
C VAL A 282 20.30 5.52 -4.75
N LEU A 283 20.68 6.80 -4.65
CA LEU A 283 21.32 7.52 -5.76
C LEU A 283 22.57 6.80 -6.30
N PRO A 284 23.50 6.30 -5.47
CA PRO A 284 24.67 5.57 -5.98
C PRO A 284 24.29 4.30 -6.76
N LEU A 285 23.20 3.62 -6.38
CA LEU A 285 22.71 2.43 -7.08
C LEU A 285 22.11 2.80 -8.45
N LEU A 286 21.39 3.92 -8.52
CA LEU A 286 20.83 4.44 -9.76
C LEU A 286 21.92 4.88 -10.74
N GLU A 287 22.95 5.58 -10.24
CA GLU A 287 24.13 5.99 -11.00
C GLU A 287 24.90 4.79 -11.54
N GLN A 288 25.15 3.77 -10.69
CA GLN A 288 25.83 2.54 -11.08
C GLN A 288 25.12 1.82 -12.24
N HIS A 289 23.80 1.90 -12.31
CA HIS A 289 23.00 1.26 -13.36
C HIS A 289 22.67 2.20 -14.53
N GLY A 290 23.30 3.38 -14.58
CA GLY A 290 23.15 4.35 -15.67
C GLY A 290 21.74 4.95 -15.80
N ILE A 291 20.94 4.87 -14.74
CA ILE A 291 19.57 5.41 -14.71
C ILE A 291 19.62 6.93 -14.54
N VAL A 292 20.54 7.40 -13.70
CA VAL A 292 20.84 8.82 -13.52
C VAL A 292 22.22 9.05 -14.12
N LYS A 293 22.31 9.96 -15.10
CA LYS A 293 23.59 10.47 -15.58
C LYS A 293 24.06 11.55 -14.60
N GLU A 294 25.36 11.62 -14.31
CA GLU A 294 25.94 12.75 -13.56
C GLU A 294 25.52 14.07 -14.25
N ILE A 295 24.53 14.75 -13.69
CA ILE A 295 24.19 16.12 -14.06
C ILE A 295 24.53 16.98 -12.85
N THR A 296 25.60 17.75 -13.04
CA THR A 296 26.03 18.84 -12.18
C THR A 296 24.85 19.74 -11.80
N THR A 297 24.70 19.92 -10.49
CA THR A 297 23.88 20.92 -9.78
C THR A 297 22.35 20.83 -9.91
N GLY A 298 21.75 20.05 -9.01
CA GLY A 298 20.32 20.07 -8.69
C GLY A 298 19.60 18.84 -9.21
N VAL A 299 19.23 17.91 -8.30
CA VAL A 299 18.44 16.74 -8.67
C VAL A 299 16.97 17.11 -8.55
N ASN A 300 16.29 17.24 -9.70
CA ASN A 300 14.84 17.25 -9.78
C ASN A 300 14.38 15.83 -10.20
N MET A 301 13.86 15.04 -9.26
CA MET A 301 13.40 13.69 -9.56
C MET A 301 12.10 13.68 -10.41
N ALA A 302 11.38 14.80 -10.49
CA ALA A 302 10.24 14.93 -11.39
C ALA A 302 10.67 14.89 -12.87
N GLU A 303 11.80 15.50 -13.23
CA GLU A 303 12.35 15.47 -14.61
C GLU A 303 12.83 14.06 -15.01
N ILE A 304 13.33 13.28 -14.06
CA ILE A 304 13.67 11.86 -14.29
C ILE A 304 12.38 11.07 -14.56
N THR A 305 11.30 11.36 -13.84
CA THR A 305 10.00 10.70 -14.00
C THR A 305 9.31 11.11 -15.32
N GLU A 306 9.48 12.36 -15.75
CA GLU A 306 8.92 12.90 -17.00
C GLU A 306 9.69 12.38 -18.23
N GLY A 307 11.01 12.18 -18.15
CA GLY A 307 11.77 11.46 -19.17
C GLY A 307 11.38 9.98 -19.32
N MET A 308 10.67 9.42 -18.34
CA MET A 308 10.23 8.02 -18.29
C MET A 308 8.81 7.80 -18.81
N SER A 309 8.00 8.86 -18.95
CA SER A 309 6.65 8.78 -19.56
C SER A 309 6.66 8.93 -21.10
N HIS A 310 7.80 9.29 -21.70
CA HIS A 310 7.91 9.62 -23.13
C HIS A 310 8.52 8.54 -24.04
N ILE A 311 8.38 7.25 -23.72
CA ILE A 311 8.80 6.17 -24.64
C ILE A 311 7.61 5.28 -24.99
N SER A 312 7.16 5.43 -26.26
CA SER A 312 6.06 4.77 -27.00
C SER A 312 4.77 5.61 -27.03
N ILE A 313 4.15 5.99 -28.15
CA ILE A 313 4.18 5.56 -29.56
C ILE A 313 4.02 6.81 -30.43
N SER A 314 4.99 7.11 -31.30
CA SER A 314 4.80 8.06 -32.39
C SER A 314 4.01 7.38 -33.51
N ALA A 315 2.70 7.59 -33.52
CA ALA A 315 1.87 7.43 -34.72
C ALA A 315 1.12 8.75 -34.94
N PRO A 316 1.05 9.28 -36.17
CA PRO A 316 0.27 10.48 -36.43
C PRO A 316 -1.22 10.18 -36.26
N SER A 317 -1.89 10.90 -35.35
CA SER A 317 -3.35 10.84 -35.24
C SER A 317 -3.99 11.34 -36.56
N PRO A 318 -5.02 10.65 -37.09
CA PRO A 318 -5.84 11.20 -38.15
C PRO A 318 -6.59 12.42 -37.62
N ALA A 319 -6.65 13.50 -38.40
CA ALA A 319 -7.47 14.66 -38.08
C ALA A 319 -8.95 14.24 -38.00
N LEU A 320 -9.53 14.32 -36.80
CA LEU A 320 -10.96 14.08 -36.58
C LEU A 320 -11.78 15.31 -37.00
N PRO A 321 -13.02 15.11 -37.48
CA PRO A 321 -13.87 16.19 -37.95
C PRO A 321 -14.27 17.13 -36.81
N THR A 322 -14.35 18.43 -37.13
CA THR A 322 -14.80 19.48 -36.21
C THR A 322 -16.26 19.27 -35.86
N VAL A 323 -16.53 18.82 -34.64
CA VAL A 323 -17.89 18.68 -34.07
C VAL A 323 -18.51 20.06 -33.89
N SER A 324 -19.78 20.22 -34.26
CA SER A 324 -20.50 21.49 -34.12
C SER A 324 -20.69 21.86 -32.64
N SER A 325 -20.91 23.15 -32.35
CA SER A 325 -21.11 23.61 -30.96
C SER A 325 -22.35 23.03 -30.29
N GLU A 326 -23.38 22.69 -31.08
CA GLU A 326 -24.65 22.13 -30.61
C GLU A 326 -24.48 20.66 -30.23
N GLU A 327 -23.85 19.88 -31.10
CA GLU A 327 -23.55 18.46 -30.86
C GLU A 327 -22.56 18.28 -29.70
N ARG A 328 -21.60 19.21 -29.53
CA ARG A 328 -20.72 19.25 -28.35
C ARG A 328 -21.51 19.49 -27.06
N LYS A 329 -22.54 20.34 -27.08
CA LYS A 329 -23.37 20.63 -25.91
C LYS A 329 -24.23 19.42 -25.51
N GLU A 330 -24.83 18.72 -26.47
CA GLU A 330 -25.59 17.50 -26.19
C GLU A 330 -24.73 16.41 -25.56
N ARG A 331 -23.49 16.25 -26.04
CA ARG A 331 -22.53 15.31 -25.44
C ARG A 331 -22.18 15.67 -23.99
N TRP A 332 -22.07 16.96 -23.67
CA TRP A 332 -21.90 17.42 -22.29
C TRP A 332 -23.10 17.07 -21.41
N GLU A 333 -24.32 17.28 -21.90
CA GLU A 333 -25.55 16.99 -21.16
C GLU A 333 -25.74 15.47 -20.93
N GLN A 334 -25.14 14.64 -21.78
CA GLN A 334 -25.13 13.17 -21.66
C GLN A 334 -23.90 12.61 -20.92
N GLY A 335 -23.02 13.46 -20.39
CA GLY A 335 -21.82 13.04 -19.63
C GLY A 335 -20.69 12.47 -20.49
N GLN A 336 -20.66 12.76 -21.80
CA GLN A 336 -19.67 12.29 -22.78
C GLN A 336 -18.75 13.43 -23.27
N ALA A 337 -18.36 14.34 -22.38
CA ALA A 337 -17.47 15.45 -22.69
C ALA A 337 -16.06 14.95 -23.07
N ASP A 338 -15.38 15.68 -23.95
CA ASP A 338 -14.03 15.36 -24.40
C ASP A 338 -12.96 15.91 -23.42
N TYR A 339 -12.84 15.24 -22.27
CA TYR A 339 -12.00 15.69 -21.16
C TYR A 339 -10.49 15.76 -21.49
N MET A 340 -10.05 15.13 -22.58
CA MET A 340 -8.64 15.13 -23.02
C MET A 340 -8.37 16.03 -24.22
N GLY A 341 -9.41 16.63 -24.83
CA GLY A 341 -9.29 17.49 -25.99
C GLY A 341 -9.95 18.85 -25.76
N VAL A 342 -11.00 19.15 -26.53
CA VAL A 342 -11.60 20.49 -26.57
C VAL A 342 -12.25 20.87 -25.22
N ASP A 343 -12.71 19.87 -24.46
CA ASP A 343 -13.34 20.05 -23.15
C ASP A 343 -12.39 19.80 -21.98
N SER A 344 -11.07 19.81 -22.23
CA SER A 344 -10.07 19.69 -21.19
C SER A 344 -10.14 20.82 -20.16
N PHE A 345 -9.73 20.48 -18.93
CA PHE A 345 -9.73 21.42 -17.80
C PHE A 345 -8.98 22.72 -18.11
N ASP A 346 -7.84 22.62 -18.79
CA ASP A 346 -7.02 23.79 -19.14
C ASP A 346 -7.76 24.75 -20.07
N ASN A 347 -8.52 24.22 -21.04
CA ASN A 347 -9.32 25.03 -21.95
C ASN A 347 -10.52 25.69 -21.24
N ILE A 348 -11.18 24.97 -20.34
CA ILE A 348 -12.29 25.49 -19.53
C ILE A 348 -11.80 26.61 -18.61
N LYS A 349 -10.68 26.38 -17.91
CA LYS A 349 -10.06 27.33 -17.00
C LYS A 349 -9.64 28.61 -17.75
N LYS A 350 -8.97 28.47 -18.89
CA LYS A 350 -8.59 29.59 -19.75
C LYS A 350 -9.79 30.44 -20.18
N LYS A 351 -10.93 29.80 -20.50
CA LYS A 351 -12.16 30.51 -20.87
C LYS A 351 -12.79 31.23 -19.67
N LEU A 352 -12.85 30.61 -18.50
CA LEU A 352 -13.34 31.24 -17.27
C LEU A 352 -12.50 32.45 -16.86
N ASP A 353 -11.17 32.33 -16.95
CA ASP A 353 -10.24 33.43 -16.66
C ASP A 353 -10.43 34.61 -17.62
N THR A 354 -10.91 34.37 -18.85
CA THR A 354 -11.23 35.42 -19.83
C THR A 354 -12.55 36.14 -19.52
N TYR A 355 -13.49 35.49 -18.83
CA TYR A 355 -14.78 36.08 -18.44
C TYR A 355 -14.74 36.80 -17.08
N LEU A 356 -13.70 36.57 -16.28
CA LEU A 356 -13.53 37.11 -14.92
C LEU A 356 -12.58 38.32 -14.86
N GLN A 357 -12.17 38.85 -16.02
CA GLN A 357 -11.55 40.17 -16.20
C GLN A 357 -12.62 41.17 -16.64
#